data_AF-A0A7J7F7A0-F1
#
_entry.id   AF-A0A7J7F7A0-F1
#
_cell.length_a   1.000
_cell.length_b   1.000
_cell.length_c   1.000
_cell.angle_alpha   90.00
_cell.angle_beta   90.00
_cell.angle_gamma   90.00
#
_symmetry.space_group_name_H-M   'P 1'
#
loop_
_entity.id
_entity.type
_entity.pdbx_description
1 polymer ?
#
loop_
_entity_poly.entity_id
_entity_poly.type
_entity_poly.pdbx_seq_one_letter_code
_entity_poly.pdbx_strand_id
1 'polypeptide(L)'
;MAAQVYNVLSEECRVAINRIASHELHVSDAYLSMACYYSGETREPPFATFFEDQAEVKREHAKQFLKYLRKRESKICLPVIKRPDIDNWGTGVQALESALELENTLNKLLQDLKTLASEKHDSDLLHFLGRFLDKQKRNIRYLENQVGYQKELETLAQEESLSEKPAETSGKEA
;
A
#
# COMPACT_ATOMS: atom_id res chain seq x y z
N MET A 1 -7.75 -43.04 16.92
CA MET A 1 -7.08 -42.06 16.03
C MET A 1 -8.13 -41.09 15.52
N ALA A 2 -8.18 -39.88 16.07
CA ALA A 2 -9.10 -38.82 15.65
C ALA A 2 -8.42 -37.48 15.90
N ALA A 3 -7.47 -37.11 15.04
CA ALA A 3 -6.72 -35.85 15.14
C ALA A 3 -6.61 -35.19 13.76
N GLN A 4 -7.69 -35.23 12.97
CA GLN A 4 -7.60 -34.90 11.55
C GLN A 4 -8.85 -34.18 11.03
N VAL A 5 -9.25 -33.07 11.66
CA VAL A 5 -10.24 -32.14 11.08
C VAL A 5 -9.97 -30.66 11.41
N TYR A 6 -9.29 -30.31 12.51
CA TYR A 6 -9.13 -28.89 12.92
C TYR A 6 -8.00 -28.10 12.25
N ASN A 7 -7.15 -28.72 11.43
CA ASN A 7 -5.96 -28.04 10.86
C ASN A 7 -6.09 -27.61 9.40
N VAL A 8 -7.11 -28.09 8.69
CA VAL A 8 -7.24 -27.89 7.24
C VAL A 8 -7.87 -26.53 6.96
N LEU A 9 -7.15 -25.68 6.24
CA LEU A 9 -7.67 -24.39 5.79
C LEU A 9 -8.70 -24.61 4.67
N SER A 10 -9.83 -23.89 4.71
CA SER A 10 -10.80 -23.95 3.60
C SER A 10 -10.15 -23.52 2.29
N GLU A 11 -10.63 -24.07 1.18
CA GLU A 11 -10.08 -23.76 -0.15
C GLU A 11 -10.19 -22.26 -0.47
N GLU A 12 -11.31 -21.64 -0.10
CA GLU A 12 -11.56 -20.21 -0.29
C GLU A 12 -10.59 -19.36 0.52
N CYS A 13 -10.37 -19.70 1.80
CA CYS A 13 -9.37 -19.03 2.64
C CYS A 13 -7.96 -19.24 2.09
N ARG A 14 -7.62 -20.43 1.60
CA ARG A 14 -6.32 -20.74 1.00
C ARG A 14 -6.06 -19.88 -0.23
N VAL A 15 -7.03 -19.77 -1.13
CA VAL A 15 -6.93 -18.94 -2.34
C VAL A 15 -6.79 -17.46 -1.96
N ALA A 16 -7.60 -16.98 -1.02
CA ALA A 16 -7.55 -15.61 -0.55
C ALA A 16 -6.19 -15.25 0.10
N ILE A 17 -5.63 -16.12 0.95
CA ILE A 17 -4.30 -15.89 1.55
C ILE A 17 -3.21 -15.84 0.48
N ASN A 18 -3.25 -16.72 -0.53
CA ASN A 18 -2.29 -16.66 -1.64
C ASN A 18 -2.39 -15.34 -2.42
N ARG A 19 -3.63 -14.85 -2.64
CA ARG A 19 -3.87 -13.57 -3.29
C ARG A 19 -3.35 -12.40 -2.47
N ILE A 20 -3.58 -12.39 -1.15
CA ILE A 20 -3.05 -11.37 -0.24
C ILE A 20 -1.52 -11.39 -0.24
N ALA A 21 -0.89 -12.57 -0.14
CA ALA A 21 0.56 -12.68 -0.15
C ALA A 21 1.18 -12.15 -1.45
N SER A 22 0.56 -12.41 -2.60
CA SER A 22 1.00 -11.84 -3.88
C SER A 22 0.78 -10.33 -3.94
N HIS A 23 -0.37 -9.84 -3.46
CA HIS A 23 -0.64 -8.40 -3.42
C HIS A 23 0.31 -7.65 -2.48
N GLU A 24 0.66 -8.20 -1.32
CA GLU A 24 1.68 -7.64 -0.42
C GLU A 24 3.06 -7.53 -1.10
N LEU A 25 3.46 -8.53 -1.91
CA LEU A 25 4.66 -8.43 -2.74
C LEU A 25 4.54 -7.36 -3.82
N HIS A 26 3.37 -7.22 -4.45
CA HIS A 26 3.13 -6.18 -5.43
C HIS A 26 3.22 -4.77 -4.84
N VAL A 27 2.62 -4.55 -3.67
CA VAL A 27 2.73 -3.28 -2.92
C VAL A 27 4.18 -3.01 -2.51
N SER A 28 4.91 -4.05 -2.11
CA SER A 28 6.34 -3.96 -1.81
C SER A 28 7.15 -3.49 -3.03
N ASP A 29 6.97 -4.12 -4.19
CA ASP A 29 7.63 -3.74 -5.44
C ASP A 29 7.24 -2.30 -5.85
N ALA A 30 5.98 -1.91 -5.67
CA ALA A 30 5.52 -0.55 -5.96
C ALA A 30 6.16 0.50 -5.06
N TYR A 31 6.22 0.26 -3.75
CA TYR A 31 6.86 1.19 -2.83
C TYR A 31 8.37 1.30 -3.05
N LEU A 32 9.05 0.19 -3.33
CA LEU A 32 10.47 0.25 -3.69
C LEU A 32 10.66 1.08 -4.98
N SER A 33 9.81 0.88 -5.97
CA SER A 33 9.81 1.66 -7.22
C SER A 33 9.58 3.16 -6.97
N MET A 34 8.60 3.52 -6.16
CA MET A 34 8.34 4.93 -5.76
C MET A 34 9.53 5.53 -5.02
N ALA A 35 10.12 4.80 -4.06
CA ALA A 35 11.30 5.26 -3.33
C ALA A 35 12.48 5.53 -4.28
N CYS A 36 12.76 4.60 -5.21
CA CYS A 36 13.80 4.79 -6.21
C CYS A 36 13.54 6.01 -7.11
N TYR A 37 12.30 6.24 -7.53
CA TYR A 37 11.93 7.38 -8.36
C TYR A 37 12.23 8.72 -7.68
N TYR A 38 11.93 8.84 -6.37
CA TYR A 38 12.19 10.06 -5.60
C TYR A 38 13.63 10.19 -5.07
N SER A 39 14.41 9.11 -5.04
CA SER A 39 15.79 9.07 -4.50
C SER A 39 16.85 9.87 -5.30
N GLY A 40 16.47 10.49 -6.43
CA GLY A 40 17.34 11.30 -7.28
C GLY A 40 16.98 12.79 -7.35
N GLU A 41 15.94 13.23 -6.64
CA GLU A 41 15.51 14.63 -6.69
C GLU A 41 16.42 15.55 -5.85
N THR A 42 16.66 16.78 -6.32
CA THR A 42 17.46 17.80 -5.59
C THR A 42 16.96 18.06 -4.17
N ARG A 43 15.67 17.80 -3.93
CA ARG A 43 15.04 17.79 -2.62
C ARG A 43 14.06 16.63 -2.54
N GLU A 44 14.50 15.54 -1.94
CA GLU A 44 13.67 14.36 -1.70
C GLU A 44 12.43 14.71 -0.84
N PRO A 45 11.22 14.31 -1.27
CA PRO A 45 10.02 14.52 -0.47
C PRO A 45 10.08 13.73 0.85
N PRO A 46 9.59 14.28 1.98
CA PRO A 46 9.63 13.59 3.29
C PRO A 46 8.93 12.22 3.32
N PHE A 47 7.98 11.97 2.40
CA PHE A 47 7.28 10.69 2.30
C PHE A 47 8.06 9.62 1.53
N ALA A 48 9.17 9.95 0.87
CA ALA A 48 9.96 8.97 0.11
C ALA A 48 10.56 7.89 1.04
N THR A 49 11.09 8.28 2.21
CA THR A 49 11.55 7.33 3.24
C THR A 49 10.43 6.40 3.71
N PHE A 50 9.18 6.88 3.76
CA PHE A 50 8.05 6.02 4.10
C PHE A 50 7.85 4.91 3.08
N PHE A 51 8.03 5.18 1.78
CA PHE A 51 7.94 4.13 0.76
C PHE A 51 9.04 3.09 0.92
N GLU A 52 10.29 3.52 1.15
CA GLU A 52 11.40 2.58 1.37
C GLU A 52 11.13 1.66 2.58
N ASP A 53 10.76 2.24 3.72
CA ASP A 53 10.45 1.47 4.93
C ASP A 53 9.25 0.52 4.72
N GLN A 54 8.19 1.00 4.06
CA GLN A 54 7.02 0.16 3.82
C GLN A 54 7.29 -0.94 2.81
N ALA A 55 8.18 -0.74 1.83
CA ALA A 55 8.54 -1.80 0.88
C ALA A 55 9.03 -3.04 1.62
N GLU A 56 9.88 -2.87 2.64
CA GLU A 56 10.39 -3.97 3.46
C GLU A 56 9.33 -4.58 4.38
N VAL A 57 8.49 -3.75 5.00
CA VAL A 57 7.38 -4.22 5.85
C VAL A 57 6.41 -5.11 5.06
N LYS A 58 6.01 -4.68 3.86
CA LYS A 58 5.09 -5.42 2.99
C LYS A 58 5.70 -6.74 2.52
N ARG A 59 7.00 -6.74 2.21
CA ARG A 59 7.75 -7.96 1.89
C ARG A 59 7.75 -8.96 3.04
N GLU A 60 7.93 -8.51 4.27
CA GLU A 60 7.85 -9.39 5.44
C GLU A 60 6.42 -9.85 5.73
N HIS A 61 5.40 -9.02 5.52
CA HIS A 61 4.00 -9.45 5.63
C HIS A 61 3.68 -10.58 4.64
N ALA A 62 4.08 -10.46 3.37
CA ALA A 62 3.93 -11.55 2.40
C ALA A 62 4.56 -12.86 2.89
N LYS A 63 5.79 -12.80 3.41
CA LYS A 63 6.46 -13.97 4.00
C LYS A 63 5.69 -14.55 5.18
N GLN A 64 5.07 -13.72 6.02
CA GLN A 64 4.25 -14.18 7.14
C GLN A 64 2.99 -14.92 6.68
N PHE A 65 2.29 -14.43 5.64
CA PHE A 65 1.16 -15.15 5.03
C PHE A 65 1.59 -16.49 4.42
N LEU A 66 2.73 -16.53 3.72
CA LEU A 66 3.28 -17.77 3.18
C LEU A 66 3.68 -18.78 4.27
N LYS A 67 4.32 -18.30 5.35
CA LYS A 67 4.62 -19.12 6.53
C LYS A 67 3.34 -19.66 7.17
N TYR A 68 2.26 -18.87 7.21
CA TYR A 68 0.96 -19.30 7.71
C TYR A 68 0.36 -20.42 6.84
N LEU A 69 0.36 -20.28 5.51
CA LEU A 69 -0.07 -21.36 4.60
C LEU A 69 0.72 -22.65 4.82
N ARG A 70 2.04 -22.54 4.96
CA ARG A 70 2.90 -23.70 5.25
C ARG A 70 2.57 -24.34 6.59
N LYS A 71 2.33 -23.54 7.63
CA LYS A 71 1.92 -24.03 8.96
C LYS A 71 0.60 -24.81 8.90
N ARG A 72 -0.31 -24.41 8.01
CA ARG A 72 -1.59 -25.07 7.74
C ARG A 72 -1.50 -26.17 6.67
N GLU A 73 -0.27 -26.64 6.35
CA GLU A 73 0.02 -27.66 5.35
C GLU A 73 -0.67 -27.43 3.99
N SER A 74 -0.89 -26.16 3.66
CA SER A 74 -1.69 -25.74 2.52
C SER A 74 -0.83 -25.39 1.30
N LYS A 75 -1.36 -25.68 0.11
CA LYS A 75 -0.66 -25.39 -1.16
C LYS A 75 -0.46 -23.88 -1.36
N ILE A 76 0.78 -23.50 -1.66
CA ILE A 76 1.17 -22.15 -2.05
C ILE A 76 1.09 -22.05 -3.59
N CYS A 77 0.28 -21.11 -4.07
CA CYS A 77 0.10 -20.78 -5.47
C CYS A 77 -0.03 -19.25 -5.59
N LEU A 78 1.09 -18.54 -5.70
CA LEU A 78 1.06 -17.09 -5.84
C LEU A 78 0.60 -16.70 -7.25
N PRO A 79 -0.48 -15.91 -7.41
CA PRO A 79 -0.84 -15.37 -8.71
C PRO A 79 0.24 -14.41 -9.20
N VAL A 80 0.47 -14.39 -10.50
CA VAL A 80 1.40 -13.44 -11.14
C VAL A 80 0.71 -12.08 -11.23
N ILE A 81 1.39 -11.04 -10.75
CA ILE A 81 0.96 -9.65 -10.88
C ILE A 81 2.05 -8.90 -11.66
N LYS A 82 1.64 -8.07 -12.62
CA LYS A 82 2.59 -7.26 -13.39
C LYS A 82 3.29 -6.28 -12.43
N ARG A 83 4.61 -6.18 -12.54
CA ARG A 83 5.37 -5.16 -11.80
C ARG A 83 4.99 -3.75 -12.27
N PRO A 84 4.98 -2.77 -11.35
CA PRO A 84 4.81 -1.37 -11.73
C PRO A 84 6.04 -0.87 -12.50
N ASP A 85 5.82 0.08 -13.39
CA ASP A 85 6.88 0.73 -14.17
C ASP A 85 7.57 1.78 -13.27
N ILE A 86 8.92 1.83 -13.27
CA ILE A 86 9.69 2.68 -12.33
C ILE A 86 9.71 4.14 -12.75
N ASP A 87 9.64 4.41 -14.05
CA ASP A 87 9.95 5.73 -14.62
C ASP A 87 8.80 6.75 -14.52
N ASN A 88 7.66 6.39 -13.92
CA ASN A 88 6.46 7.23 -13.98
C ASN A 88 5.57 7.13 -12.74
N TRP A 89 5.92 7.89 -11.70
CA TRP A 89 5.05 8.11 -10.53
C TRP A 89 4.47 9.53 -10.46
N GLY A 90 4.90 10.42 -11.35
CA GLY A 90 4.33 11.77 -11.50
C GLY A 90 4.66 12.68 -10.31
N THR A 91 3.70 13.52 -9.93
CA THR A 91 3.83 14.41 -8.77
C THR A 91 3.70 13.65 -7.45
N GLY A 92 4.13 14.26 -6.35
CA GLY A 92 3.99 13.65 -5.02
C GLY A 92 2.54 13.29 -4.68
N VAL A 93 1.56 14.11 -5.08
CA VAL A 93 0.13 13.78 -4.92
C VAL A 93 -0.24 12.52 -5.69
N GLN A 94 0.18 12.41 -6.96
CA GLN A 94 -0.13 11.24 -7.80
C GLN A 94 0.46 9.95 -7.24
N ALA A 95 1.70 10.00 -6.75
CA ALA A 95 2.34 8.85 -6.11
C ALA A 95 1.62 8.43 -4.81
N LEU A 96 1.25 9.40 -3.96
CA LEU A 96 0.52 9.13 -2.70
C LEU A 96 -0.90 8.62 -2.95
N GLU A 97 -1.60 9.13 -3.96
CA GLU A 97 -2.93 8.62 -4.36
C GLU A 97 -2.83 7.19 -4.90
N SER A 98 -1.79 6.89 -5.71
CA SER A 98 -1.51 5.53 -6.19
C SER A 98 -1.20 4.57 -5.03
N ALA A 99 -0.40 5.02 -4.06
CA ALA A 99 -0.11 4.28 -2.83
C ALA A 99 -1.39 3.98 -2.02
N LEU A 100 -2.29 4.96 -1.94
CA LEU A 100 -3.56 4.82 -1.23
C LEU A 100 -4.50 3.82 -1.92
N GLU A 101 -4.55 3.82 -3.25
CA GLU A 101 -5.32 2.83 -4.02
C GLU A 101 -4.82 1.39 -3.79
N LEU A 102 -3.50 1.20 -3.81
CA LEU A 102 -2.85 -0.08 -3.52
C LEU A 102 -3.22 -0.60 -2.12
N GLU A 103 -3.15 0.28 -1.11
CA GLU A 103 -3.48 -0.04 0.28
C GLU A 103 -4.98 -0.27 0.50
N ASN A 104 -5.85 0.46 -0.21
CA ASN A 104 -7.29 0.23 -0.16
C ASN A 104 -7.67 -1.13 -0.76
N THR A 105 -7.02 -1.52 -1.86
CA THR A 105 -7.18 -2.85 -2.46
C THR A 105 -6.73 -3.94 -1.49
N LEU A 106 -5.57 -3.77 -0.84
CA LEU A 106 -5.09 -4.71 0.18
C LEU A 106 -6.06 -4.81 1.37
N ASN A 107 -6.55 -3.67 1.86
CA ASN A 107 -7.53 -3.64 2.95
C ASN A 107 -8.79 -4.41 2.59
N LYS A 108 -9.32 -4.23 1.38
CA LYS A 108 -10.49 -5.00 0.92
C LYS A 108 -10.22 -6.50 0.95
N LEU A 109 -9.08 -6.96 0.41
CA LEU A 109 -8.71 -8.37 0.44
C LEU A 109 -8.63 -8.92 1.88
N LEU A 110 -8.08 -8.14 2.81
CA LEU A 110 -7.99 -8.52 4.22
C LEU A 110 -9.37 -8.59 4.90
N GLN A 111 -10.27 -7.65 4.61
CA GLN A 111 -11.65 -7.69 5.14
C GLN A 111 -12.43 -8.87 4.56
N ASP A 112 -12.31 -9.14 3.27
CA ASP A 112 -12.95 -10.28 2.62
C ASP A 112 -12.48 -11.60 3.26
N LEU A 113 -11.16 -11.75 3.48
CA LEU A 113 -10.62 -12.92 4.18
C LEU A 113 -11.09 -13.02 5.64
N LYS A 114 -11.21 -11.90 6.36
CA LYS A 114 -11.75 -11.89 7.72
C LYS A 114 -13.20 -12.37 7.76
N THR A 115 -14.02 -11.94 6.81
CA THR A 115 -15.42 -12.39 6.67
C THR A 115 -15.45 -13.89 6.39
N LEU A 116 -14.68 -14.38 5.42
CA LEU A 116 -14.57 -15.80 5.11
C LEU A 116 -14.11 -16.62 6.32
N ALA A 117 -13.09 -16.17 7.03
CA ALA A 117 -12.61 -16.84 8.24
C ALA A 117 -13.69 -16.93 9.32
N SER A 118 -14.53 -15.89 9.44
CA SER A 118 -15.65 -15.88 10.39
C SER A 118 -16.75 -16.86 9.99
N GLU A 119 -17.11 -16.91 8.72
CA GLU A 119 -18.11 -17.85 8.16
C GLU A 119 -17.67 -19.31 8.29
N LYS A 120 -16.37 -19.58 8.11
CA LYS A 120 -15.78 -20.91 8.28
C LYS A 120 -15.43 -21.24 9.74
N HIS A 121 -15.72 -20.33 10.67
CA HIS A 121 -15.40 -20.46 12.11
C HIS A 121 -13.91 -20.75 12.40
N ASP A 122 -12.99 -20.19 11.60
CA ASP A 122 -11.54 -20.35 11.76
C ASP A 122 -10.98 -19.25 12.70
N SER A 123 -11.01 -19.54 14.00
CA SER A 123 -10.52 -18.62 15.05
C SER A 123 -9.04 -18.30 14.92
N ASP A 124 -8.23 -19.25 14.46
CA ASP A 124 -6.78 -19.10 14.35
C ASP A 124 -6.42 -18.14 13.22
N LEU A 125 -7.15 -18.21 12.11
CA LEU A 125 -7.03 -17.27 11.00
C LEU A 125 -7.49 -15.86 11.42
N LEU A 126 -8.63 -15.76 12.13
CA LEU A 126 -9.09 -14.47 12.65
C LEU A 126 -8.07 -13.81 13.58
N HIS A 127 -7.49 -14.59 14.50
CA HIS A 127 -6.44 -14.10 15.39
C HIS A 127 -5.19 -13.66 14.62
N PHE A 128 -4.76 -14.46 13.64
CA PHE A 128 -3.63 -14.14 12.79
C PHE A 128 -3.84 -12.82 12.00
N LEU A 129 -5.04 -12.56 11.49
CA LEU A 129 -5.37 -11.36 10.71
C LEU A 129 -5.40 -10.08 11.54
N GLY A 130 -5.71 -10.15 12.84
CA GLY A 130 -5.92 -8.98 13.69
C GLY A 130 -4.81 -7.93 13.58
N ARG A 131 -3.54 -8.36 13.68
CA ARG A 131 -2.39 -7.46 13.59
C ARG A 131 -2.24 -6.76 12.24
N PHE A 132 -2.64 -7.42 11.14
CA PHE A 132 -2.52 -6.87 9.80
C PHE A 132 -3.59 -5.81 9.56
N LEU A 133 -4.82 -6.07 10.01
CA LEU A 133 -5.93 -5.12 9.95
C LEU A 133 -5.64 -3.83 10.73
N ASP A 134 -5.02 -3.94 11.91
CA ASP A 134 -4.66 -2.76 12.72
C ASP A 134 -3.50 -1.96 12.13
N LYS A 135 -2.56 -2.62 11.44
CA LYS A 135 -1.52 -1.93 10.68
C LYS A 135 -2.12 -1.25 9.45
N GLN A 136 -3.03 -1.92 8.75
CA GLN A 136 -3.65 -1.40 7.53
C GLN A 136 -4.41 -0.10 7.79
N LYS A 137 -5.18 -0.03 8.89
CA LYS A 137 -5.85 1.21 9.30
C LYS A 137 -4.88 2.37 9.54
N ARG A 138 -3.70 2.09 10.12
CA ARG A 138 -2.67 3.10 10.38
C ARG A 138 -2.02 3.58 9.08
N ASN A 139 -1.68 2.66 8.18
CA ASN A 139 -1.08 2.98 6.89
C ASN A 139 -2.02 3.84 6.02
N ILE A 140 -3.30 3.45 5.90
CA ILE A 140 -4.29 4.20 5.11
C ILE A 140 -4.45 5.61 5.67
N ARG A 141 -4.64 5.75 6.99
CA ARG A 141 -4.76 7.07 7.62
C ARG A 141 -3.53 7.95 7.40
N TYR A 142 -2.33 7.36 7.47
CA TYR A 142 -1.10 8.10 7.19
C TYR A 142 -1.09 8.63 5.76
N LEU A 143 -1.40 7.78 4.78
CA LEU A 143 -1.43 8.18 3.36
C LEU A 143 -2.49 9.25 3.09
N GLU A 144 -3.70 9.11 3.64
CA GLU A 144 -4.77 10.12 3.52
C GLU A 144 -4.30 11.49 4.04
N ASN A 145 -3.62 11.51 5.19
CA ASN A 145 -3.06 12.75 5.74
C ASN A 145 -1.94 13.32 4.84
N GLN A 146 -1.06 12.48 4.30
CA GLN A 146 0.01 12.93 3.39
C GLN A 146 -0.55 13.51 2.09
N VAL A 147 -1.60 12.89 1.52
CA VAL A 147 -2.29 13.42 0.33
C VAL A 147 -2.86 14.82 0.63
N GLY A 148 -3.52 14.99 1.78
CA GLY A 148 -4.05 16.30 2.20
C GLY A 148 -2.94 17.36 2.32
N TYR A 149 -1.88 17.02 3.07
CA TYR A 149 -0.74 17.91 3.27
C TYR A 149 -0.09 18.33 1.94
N GLN A 150 0.12 17.38 1.03
CA GLN A 150 0.76 17.67 -0.25
C GLN A 150 -0.11 18.57 -1.15
N LYS A 151 -1.44 18.39 -1.14
CA LYS A 151 -2.36 19.26 -1.89
C LYS A 151 -2.37 20.70 -1.35
N GLU A 152 -2.28 20.87 -0.04
CA GLU A 152 -2.17 22.19 0.58
C GLU A 152 -0.86 22.88 0.17
N LEU A 153 0.27 22.16 0.18
CA LEU A 153 1.56 22.70 -0.28
C LEU A 153 1.53 23.12 -1.76
N GLU A 154 0.92 22.31 -2.63
CA GLU A 154 0.77 22.65 -4.05
C GLU A 154 -0.11 23.90 -4.25
N THR A 155 -1.15 24.07 -3.44
CA THR A 155 -2.03 25.25 -3.49
C THR A 155 -1.29 26.52 -3.08
N LEU A 156 -0.54 26.48 -1.96
CA LEU A 156 0.23 27.62 -1.48
C LEU A 156 1.30 28.05 -2.48
N ALA A 157 2.01 27.09 -3.09
CA ALA A 157 3.01 27.38 -4.12
C ALA A 157 2.39 28.04 -5.36
N GLN A 158 1.17 27.67 -5.74
CA GLN A 158 0.44 28.31 -6.84
C GLN A 158 0.04 29.74 -6.49
N GLU A 159 -0.46 30.00 -5.28
CA GLU A 159 -0.83 31.34 -4.81
C GLU A 159 0.37 32.29 -4.76
N GLU A 160 1.52 31.84 -4.24
CA GLU A 160 2.77 32.61 -4.24
C GLU A 160 3.20 32.97 -5.67
N SER A 161 3.18 32.00 -6.60
CA SER A 161 3.56 32.23 -8.00
C SER A 161 2.64 33.22 -8.75
N LEU A 162 1.38 33.34 -8.33
CA LEU A 162 0.41 34.30 -8.88
C LEU A 162 0.62 35.71 -8.31
N SER A 163 1.07 35.82 -7.06
CA SER A 163 1.34 37.09 -6.38
C SER A 163 2.63 37.78 -6.87
N GLU A 164 3.58 37.01 -7.42
CA GLU A 164 4.88 37.53 -7.89
C GLU A 164 4.89 37.99 -9.37
N LYS A 165 3.79 37.87 -10.11
CA LYS A 165 3.73 38.43 -11.49
C LYS A 165 3.75 39.97 -11.45
N PRO A 166 4.74 40.65 -12.06
CA PRO A 166 4.78 42.11 -12.07
C PRO A 166 3.61 42.68 -12.88
N ALA A 167 2.99 43.74 -12.36
CA ALA A 167 2.13 44.61 -13.15
C ALA A 167 2.98 45.17 -14.30
N GLU A 168 2.75 44.68 -15.52
CA GLU A 168 3.31 45.29 -16.73
C GLU A 168 2.92 46.77 -16.75
N THR A 169 3.94 47.62 -16.60
CA THR A 169 3.84 49.06 -16.68
C THR A 169 3.46 49.44 -18.11
N SER A 170 2.16 49.65 -18.32
CA SER A 170 1.65 50.46 -19.42
C SER A 170 2.01 51.94 -19.18
N GLY A 171 3.31 52.25 -19.24
CA GLY A 171 3.82 53.59 -19.43
C GLY A 171 3.73 53.94 -20.90
N LYS A 172 2.57 54.43 -21.34
CA LYS A 172 2.48 55.24 -22.56
C LYS A 172 2.99 56.63 -22.19
N GLU A 173 4.27 56.89 -22.43
CA GLU A 173 4.79 58.25 -22.53
C GLU A 173 4.68 58.73 -23.98
N ALA A 174 4.00 59.87 -24.11
CA ALA A 174 4.05 60.94 -25.11
C ALA A 174 4.12 60.59 -26.61
#